data_AF-A0A0G0Q195-F1
#
_entry.id   AF-A0A0G0Q195-F1
#
_cell.length_a   1.000
_cell.length_b   1.000
_cell.length_c   1.000
_cell.angle_alpha   90.00
_cell.angle_beta   90.00
_cell.angle_gamma   90.00
#
_symmetry.space_group_name_H-M   'P 1'
#
loop_
_entity.id
_entity.type
_entity.pdbx_description
1 polymer ?
#
loop_
_entity_poly.entity_id
_entity_poly.type
_entity_poly.pdbx_seq_one_letter_code
_entity_poly.pdbx_strand_id
1 'polypeptide(L)'
;MKRSYITEKIMNKVIIYEENKSRNWLRKFIAILLIPVISVLLFMILFVNEMNNNKTFDMLTLFTEDKEIIDQFWQDTLSVFLMEIPQNYALLGLIGLISLIVLVIIGRKKLKLVKKKLGQVEKYLQKASQRRYL
;
A
#
# COMPACT_ATOMS: atom_id res chain seq x y z
N MET A 1 -12.42 13.32 46.59
CA MET A 1 -12.36 12.20 45.60
C MET A 1 -13.23 12.35 44.33
N LYS A 2 -14.25 13.23 44.25
CA LYS A 2 -15.15 13.31 43.07
C LYS A 2 -14.51 13.80 41.74
N ARG A 3 -13.46 14.63 41.77
CA ARG A 3 -12.83 15.16 40.55
C ARG A 3 -12.14 14.07 39.71
N SER A 4 -11.57 13.05 40.34
CA SER A 4 -10.91 11.93 39.66
C SER A 4 -11.84 11.16 38.73
N TYR A 5 -13.05 10.83 39.21
CA TYR A 5 -14.04 10.06 38.44
C TYR A 5 -14.59 10.83 37.24
N ILE A 6 -14.78 12.15 37.38
CA ILE A 6 -15.26 12.99 36.28
C ILE A 6 -14.17 13.13 35.21
N THR A 7 -12.91 13.32 35.62
CA THR A 7 -11.77 13.39 34.69
C THR A 7 -11.59 12.07 33.93
N GLU A 8 -11.73 10.93 34.60
CA GLU A 8 -11.60 9.61 33.97
C GLU A 8 -12.74 9.33 32.97
N LYS A 9 -13.98 9.72 33.31
CA LYS A 9 -15.14 9.56 32.41
C LYS A 9 -15.03 10.44 31.16
N ILE A 10 -14.51 11.66 31.31
CA ILE A 10 -14.22 12.54 30.16
C ILE A 10 -13.07 11.98 29.33
N MET A 11 -12.00 11.50 29.97
CA MET A 11 -10.84 10.93 29.27
C MET A 11 -11.23 9.70 28.45
N ASN A 12 -12.01 8.77 29.01
CA ASN A 12 -12.47 7.59 28.27
C ASN A 12 -13.32 7.95 27.05
N LYS A 13 -14.16 8.99 27.13
CA LYS A 13 -14.90 9.48 25.96
C LYS A 13 -13.99 10.05 24.88
N VAL A 14 -12.95 10.79 25.27
CA VAL A 14 -11.96 11.33 24.33
C VAL A 14 -11.16 10.21 23.67
N ILE A 15 -10.76 9.20 24.42
CA ILE A 15 -10.04 8.02 23.90
C ILE A 15 -10.91 7.27 22.88
N ILE A 16 -12.15 6.93 23.23
CA ILE A 16 -13.08 6.21 22.32
C ILE A 16 -13.32 7.04 21.04
N TYR A 17 -13.44 8.36 21.16
CA TYR A 17 -13.61 9.25 20.01
C TYR A 17 -12.36 9.27 19.12
N GLU A 18 -11.15 9.41 19.69
CA GLU A 18 -9.89 9.38 18.94
C GLU A 18 -9.65 8.01 18.28
N GLU A 19 -9.99 6.91 18.95
CA GLU A 19 -9.89 5.56 18.41
C GLU A 19 -10.84 5.36 17.21
N ASN A 20 -12.12 5.72 17.35
CA ASN A 20 -13.08 5.61 16.25
C ASN A 20 -12.72 6.50 15.07
N LYS A 21 -12.22 7.72 15.34
CA LYS A 21 -11.73 8.63 14.30
C LYS A 21 -10.51 8.07 13.59
N SER A 22 -9.56 7.49 14.32
CA SER A 22 -8.36 6.86 13.76
C SER A 22 -8.70 5.59 12.97
N ARG A 23 -9.63 4.77 13.48
CA ARG A 23 -10.10 3.56 12.81
C ARG A 23 -10.82 3.87 11.50
N ASN A 24 -11.73 4.85 11.50
CA ASN A 24 -12.40 5.27 10.27
C ASN A 24 -11.43 5.89 9.26
N TRP A 25 -10.43 6.64 9.72
CA TRP A 25 -9.37 7.13 8.83
C TRP A 25 -8.55 5.98 8.23
N LEU A 26 -8.20 4.98 9.03
CA LEU A 26 -7.44 3.81 8.58
C LEU A 26 -8.24 2.96 7.59
N ARG A 27 -9.55 2.77 7.82
CA ARG A 27 -10.44 2.12 6.84
C ARG A 27 -10.47 2.86 5.50
N LYS A 28 -10.63 4.20 5.51
CA LYS A 28 -10.59 5.01 4.29
C LYS A 28 -9.22 4.93 3.60
N PHE A 29 -8.15 4.92 4.38
CA PHE A 29 -6.79 4.78 3.86
C PHE A 29 -6.58 3.43 3.16
N ILE A 30 -7.03 2.32 3.77
CA ILE A 30 -6.97 0.99 3.16
C ILE A 30 -7.82 0.94 1.88
N ALA A 31 -9.04 1.50 1.90
CA ALA A 31 -9.89 1.55 0.72
C ALA A 31 -9.24 2.30 -0.45
N ILE A 32 -8.58 3.43 -0.17
CA ILE A 32 -7.84 4.19 -1.19
C ILE A 32 -6.63 3.40 -1.69
N LEU A 33 -5.95 2.65 -0.81
CA LEU A 33 -4.77 1.86 -1.16
C LEU A 33 -5.13 0.66 -2.05
N LEU A 34 -6.35 0.13 -1.95
CA LEU A 34 -6.83 -0.93 -2.84
C LEU A 34 -6.99 -0.47 -4.29
N ILE A 35 -7.31 0.81 -4.54
CA ILE A 35 -7.52 1.33 -5.90
C ILE A 35 -6.30 1.12 -6.81
N PRO A 36 -5.07 1.56 -6.45
CA PRO A 36 -3.91 1.32 -7.29
C PRO A 36 -3.54 -0.17 -7.38
N VAL A 37 -3.78 -0.95 -6.32
CA VAL A 37 -3.54 -2.41 -6.37
C VAL A 37 -4.45 -3.07 -7.41
N ILE A 38 -5.74 -2.72 -7.41
CA ILE A 38 -6.71 -3.20 -8.41
C ILE A 38 -6.31 -2.70 -9.80
N SER A 39 -5.86 -1.45 -9.94
CA SER A 39 -5.40 -0.91 -11.22
C SER A 39 -4.19 -1.67 -11.77
N VAL A 40 -3.23 -2.04 -10.92
CA VAL A 40 -2.06 -2.84 -11.33
C VAL A 40 -2.47 -4.26 -11.70
N LEU A 41 -3.41 -4.88 -10.96
CA LEU A 41 -3.94 -6.20 -11.30
C LEU A 41 -4.69 -6.19 -12.64
N LEU A 42 -5.56 -5.20 -12.87
CA LEU A 42 -6.26 -5.04 -14.14
C LEU A 42 -5.28 -4.81 -15.29
N PHE A 43 -4.26 -3.98 -15.06
CA PHE A 43 -3.18 -3.79 -16.02
C PHE A 43 -2.50 -5.12 -16.37
N MET A 44 -2.11 -5.92 -15.37
CA MET A 44 -1.50 -7.24 -15.59
C MET A 44 -2.41 -8.17 -16.40
N ILE A 45 -3.72 -8.19 -16.12
CA ILE A 45 -4.69 -9.02 -16.86
C ILE A 45 -4.80 -8.56 -18.31
N LEU A 46 -4.96 -7.25 -18.54
CA LEU A 46 -5.03 -6.69 -19.90
C LEU A 46 -3.73 -6.94 -20.66
N PHE A 47 -2.60 -6.78 -19.99
CA PHE A 47 -1.28 -7.04 -20.55
C PHE A 47 -1.12 -8.51 -20.96
N VAL A 48 -1.47 -9.45 -20.08
CA VAL A 48 -1.42 -10.89 -20.39
C VAL A 48 -2.34 -11.25 -21.55
N ASN A 49 -3.56 -10.69 -21.59
CA ASN A 49 -4.46 -10.89 -22.71
C ASN A 49 -3.89 -10.36 -24.03
N GLU A 50 -3.28 -9.17 -24.00
CA GLU A 50 -2.66 -8.57 -25.18
C GLU A 50 -1.46 -9.41 -25.68
N MET A 51 -0.60 -9.86 -24.75
CA MET A 51 0.52 -10.75 -25.06
C MET A 51 0.07 -12.09 -25.64
N ASN A 52 -1.04 -12.64 -25.13
CA ASN A 52 -1.62 -13.89 -25.62
C ASN A 52 -2.22 -13.71 -27.02
N ASN A 53 -2.91 -12.59 -27.26
CA ASN A 53 -3.46 -12.25 -28.57
C ASN A 53 -2.37 -12.04 -29.63
N ASN A 54 -1.23 -11.47 -29.24
CA ASN A 54 -0.09 -11.23 -30.12
C ASN A 54 0.82 -12.46 -30.30
N LYS A 55 0.45 -13.63 -29.75
CA LYS A 55 1.29 -14.85 -29.73
C LYS A 55 2.70 -14.61 -29.19
N THR A 56 2.91 -13.58 -28.39
CA THR A 56 4.23 -13.28 -27.85
C THR A 56 4.67 -14.33 -26.82
N PHE A 57 3.70 -15.02 -26.19
CA PHE A 57 3.96 -16.22 -25.40
C PHE A 57 4.49 -17.39 -26.25
N ASP A 58 4.06 -17.54 -27.51
CA ASP A 58 4.60 -18.55 -28.43
C ASP A 58 6.07 -18.24 -28.81
N MET A 59 6.41 -16.96 -28.96
CA MET A 59 7.80 -16.52 -29.09
C MET A 59 8.61 -16.81 -27.82
N LEU A 60 8.06 -16.55 -26.63
CA LEU A 60 8.70 -16.90 -25.36
C LEU A 60 8.94 -18.41 -25.21
N THR A 61 8.05 -19.26 -25.70
CA THR A 61 8.29 -20.72 -25.71
C THR A 61 9.49 -21.11 -26.57
N LEU A 62 9.69 -20.49 -27.74
CA LEU A 62 10.89 -20.66 -28.56
C LEU A 62 12.17 -20.23 -27.81
N PHE A 63 12.10 -19.18 -26.99
CA PHE A 63 13.22 -18.76 -26.15
C PHE A 63 13.52 -19.74 -25.01
N THR A 64 12.52 -20.38 -24.41
CA THR A 64 12.76 -21.37 -23.33
C THR A 64 13.40 -22.67 -23.79
N GLU A 65 13.21 -23.08 -25.05
CA GLU A 65 13.79 -24.32 -25.58
C GLU A 65 15.30 -24.18 -25.86
N ASP A 66 15.75 -22.99 -26.30
CA ASP A 66 17.17 -22.72 -26.57
C ASP A 66 17.71 -21.58 -25.68
N LYS A 67 18.27 -21.95 -24.53
CA LYS A 67 18.93 -21.01 -23.60
C LYS A 67 20.07 -20.22 -24.23
N GLU A 68 20.75 -20.77 -25.24
CA GLU A 68 21.80 -20.07 -25.99
C GLU A 68 21.26 -18.86 -26.75
N ILE A 69 20.03 -18.95 -27.27
CA ILE A 69 19.35 -17.84 -27.95
C ILE A 69 18.96 -16.77 -26.94
N ILE A 70 18.58 -17.13 -25.70
CA ILE A 70 18.32 -16.14 -24.65
C ILE A 70 19.58 -15.30 -24.39
N ASP A 71 20.73 -15.92 -24.15
CA ASP A 71 21.93 -15.15 -23.78
C ASP A 71 22.43 -14.23 -24.90
N GLN A 72 22.22 -14.61 -26.17
CA GLN A 72 22.57 -13.79 -27.34
C GLN A 72 21.53 -12.73 -27.69
N PHE A 73 20.24 -13.03 -27.54
CA PHE A 73 19.15 -12.19 -28.08
C PHE A 73 18.23 -11.60 -27.02
N TRP A 74 18.48 -11.80 -25.72
CA TRP A 74 17.62 -11.23 -24.68
C TRP A 74 17.56 -9.71 -24.78
N GLN A 75 18.66 -9.02 -25.11
CA GLN A 75 18.66 -7.56 -25.24
C GLN A 75 17.79 -7.08 -26.40
N ASP A 76 17.93 -7.72 -27.57
CA ASP A 76 17.11 -7.40 -28.75
C ASP A 76 15.65 -7.72 -28.52
N THR A 77 15.36 -8.84 -27.88
CA THR A 77 13.98 -9.24 -27.53
C THR A 77 13.37 -8.26 -26.53
N LEU A 78 14.12 -7.85 -25.51
CA LEU A 78 13.65 -6.88 -24.51
C LEU A 78 13.47 -5.49 -25.13
N SER A 79 14.32 -5.12 -26.08
CA SER A 79 14.19 -3.90 -26.90
C SER A 79 12.92 -3.93 -27.76
N VAL A 80 12.70 -5.00 -28.52
CA VAL A 80 11.49 -5.17 -29.35
C VAL A 80 10.24 -5.18 -28.47
N PHE A 81 10.27 -5.88 -27.34
CA PHE A 81 9.20 -5.91 -26.36
C PHE A 81 8.89 -4.52 -25.80
N LEU A 82 9.91 -3.72 -25.47
CA LEU A 82 9.73 -2.34 -25.02
C LEU A 82 9.18 -1.42 -26.12
N MET A 83 9.51 -1.69 -27.39
CA MET A 83 8.97 -0.93 -28.53
C MET A 83 7.53 -1.33 -28.87
N GLU A 84 7.19 -2.61 -28.71
CA GLU A 84 5.84 -3.14 -28.99
C GLU A 84 4.84 -2.83 -27.90
N ILE A 85 5.28 -2.58 -26.66
CA ILE A 85 4.39 -2.11 -25.59
C ILE A 85 3.83 -0.73 -26.00
N PRO A 86 2.50 -0.60 -26.15
CA PRO A 86 1.94 0.69 -26.50
C PRO A 86 2.21 1.67 -25.35
N GLN A 87 2.77 2.84 -25.68
CA GLN A 87 3.28 3.81 -24.69
C GLN A 87 2.24 4.17 -23.61
N ASN A 88 0.96 4.13 -23.95
CA ASN A 88 -0.16 4.36 -23.03
C ASN A 88 -0.16 3.38 -21.84
N TYR A 89 0.21 2.12 -22.07
CA TYR A 89 0.29 1.09 -21.02
C TYR A 89 1.50 1.31 -20.11
N ALA A 90 2.65 1.66 -20.67
CA ALA A 90 3.84 1.99 -19.88
C ALA A 90 3.60 3.20 -18.96
N LEU A 91 2.91 4.22 -19.47
CA LEU A 91 2.56 5.43 -18.71
C LEU A 91 1.58 5.13 -17.56
N LEU A 92 0.59 4.27 -17.79
CA LEU A 92 -0.34 3.79 -16.75
C LEU A 92 0.38 3.00 -15.65
N GLY A 93 1.30 2.10 -16.03
CA GLY A 93 2.12 1.35 -15.08
C GLY A 93 2.99 2.27 -14.21
N LEU A 94 3.61 3.28 -14.83
CA LEU A 94 4.49 4.24 -14.15
C LEU A 94 3.71 5.15 -13.19
N ILE A 95 2.54 5.65 -13.60
CA ILE A 95 1.61 6.39 -12.72
C ILE A 95 1.16 5.51 -11.56
N GLY A 96 0.81 4.25 -11.84
CA GLY A 96 0.45 3.27 -10.81
C GLY A 96 1.54 3.10 -9.76
N LEU A 97 2.79 2.91 -10.19
CA LEU A 97 3.96 2.79 -9.32
C LEU A 97 4.19 4.02 -8.45
N ILE A 98 4.18 5.22 -9.06
CA ILE A 98 4.34 6.48 -8.33
C ILE A 98 3.23 6.65 -7.28
N SER A 99 1.98 6.37 -7.65
CA SER A 99 0.84 6.49 -6.74
C SER A 99 0.99 5.57 -5.52
N LEU A 100 1.50 4.35 -5.73
CA LEU A 100 1.75 3.36 -4.69
C LEU A 100 2.83 3.84 -3.73
N ILE A 101 3.94 4.37 -4.25
CA ILE A 101 5.04 4.95 -3.44
C ILE A 101 4.52 6.12 -2.59
N VAL A 102 3.78 7.04 -3.19
CA VAL A 102 3.22 8.21 -2.49
C VAL A 102 2.29 7.77 -1.36
N LEU A 103 1.40 6.80 -1.61
CA LEU A 103 0.50 6.28 -0.59
C LEU A 103 1.25 5.60 0.56
N VAL A 104 2.29 4.81 0.26
CA VAL A 104 3.13 4.18 1.30
C VAL A 104 3.83 5.24 2.15
N ILE A 105 4.36 6.30 1.55
CA ILE A 105 4.99 7.40 2.29
C ILE A 105 3.99 8.11 3.21
N ILE A 106 2.80 8.44 2.70
CA ILE A 106 1.73 9.09 3.49
C ILE A 106 1.29 8.18 4.64
N GLY A 107 1.09 6.89 4.37
CA GLY A 107 0.73 5.87 5.36
C GLY A 107 1.76 5.76 6.48
N ARG A 108 3.05 5.66 6.13
CA ARG A 108 4.16 5.61 7.09
C ARG A 108 4.21 6.86 7.97
N LYS A 109 4.09 8.06 7.39
CA LYS A 109 4.08 9.33 8.15
C LYS A 109 2.92 9.39 9.14
N LYS A 110 1.71 8.99 8.71
CA LYS A 110 0.52 8.96 9.57
C LYS A 110 0.63 7.91 10.67
N LEU A 111 1.07 6.69 10.37
CA LEU A 111 1.28 5.65 11.38
C LEU A 111 2.28 6.08 12.46
N LYS A 112 3.36 6.78 12.07
CA LYS A 112 4.32 7.34 13.03
C LYS A 112 3.68 8.37 13.96
N LEU A 113 2.78 9.22 13.44
CA LEU A 113 2.04 10.19 14.25
C LEU A 113 1.04 9.51 15.20
N VAL A 114 0.30 8.52 14.72
CA VAL A 114 -0.67 7.76 15.52
C VAL A 114 0.06 6.99 16.64
N LYS A 115 1.18 6.33 16.33
CA LYS A 115 2.01 5.63 17.33
C LYS A 115 2.51 6.58 18.42
N LYS A 116 2.94 7.79 18.05
CA LYS A 116 3.34 8.82 19.03
C LYS A 116 2.20 9.24 19.95
N LYS A 117 1.00 9.45 19.40
CA LYS A 117 -0.19 9.82 20.18
C LYS A 117 -0.64 8.70 21.11
N LEU A 118 -0.71 7.46 20.61
CA LEU A 118 -1.06 6.30 21.43
C LEU A 118 -0.08 6.08 22.59
N GLY A 119 1.23 6.23 22.34
CA GLY A 119 2.23 6.12 23.42
C GLY A 119 2.11 7.20 24.50
N GLN A 120 1.56 8.38 24.19
CA GLN A 120 1.26 9.40 25.20
C GLN A 120 0.03 9.03 26.02
N VAL A 121 -1.00 8.48 25.38
CA VAL A 121 -2.20 7.97 26.07
C VAL A 121 -1.85 6.82 27.01
N GLU A 122 -1.02 5.88 26.56
CA GLU A 122 -0.53 4.75 27.35
C GLU A 122 0.23 5.21 28.60
N LYS A 123 1.18 6.14 28.46
CA LYS A 123 1.89 6.74 29.59
C LYS A 123 0.95 7.41 30.60
N TYR A 124 -0.11 8.05 30.11
CA TYR A 124 -1.10 8.70 30.97
C TYR A 124 -1.96 7.67 31.73
N LEU A 125 -2.37 6.59 31.06
CA LEU A 125 -3.09 5.47 31.68
C LEU A 125 -2.25 4.76 32.74
N GLN A 126 -0.96 4.53 32.47
CA GLN A 126 -0.03 3.89 33.40
C GLN A 126 0.22 4.76 34.65
N LYS A 127 0.30 6.09 34.50
CA LYS A 127 0.42 7.02 35.62
C LYS A 127 -0.88 7.13 36.42
N ALA A 128 -2.03 7.00 35.77
CA ALA A 128 -3.33 6.97 36.43
C ALA A 128 -3.56 5.66 37.22
N SER A 129 -3.11 4.52 36.70
CA SER A 129 -3.20 3.24 37.42
C SER A 129 -2.31 3.22 38.67
N GLN A 130 -1.09 3.75 38.60
CA GLN A 130 -0.19 3.87 39.77
C GLN A 130 -0.77 4.73 40.91
N ARG A 131 -1.58 5.76 40.60
CA ARG A 131 -2.26 6.59 41.61
C ARG A 131 -3.49 5.92 42.26
N ARG A 132 -3.95 4.77 41.76
CA ARG A 132 -5.02 3.99 42.40
C ARG A 132 -4.49 3.01 43.46
N TYR A 133 -3.18 2.74 43.46
CA TYR A 133 -2.53 1.80 44.39
C TYR A 133 -1.72 2.51 45.50
N LEU A 134 -1.74 3.84 45.53
CA LEU A 134 -1.23 4.70 46.61
C LEU A 134 -2.42 5.42 47.25
#